data_AF-X1U5C5-F1
#
_entry.id   AF-X1U5C5-F1
#
_cell.length_a   1.000
_cell.length_b   1.000
_cell.length_c   1.000
_cell.angle_alpha   90.00
_cell.angle_beta   90.00
_cell.angle_gamma   90.00
#
_symmetry.space_group_name_H-M   'P 1'
#
loop_
_entity.id
_entity.type
_entity.pdbx_description
1 polymer ?
#
loop_
_entity_poly.entity_id
_entity_poly.type
_entity_poly.pdbx_seq_one_letter_code
_entity_poly.pdbx_strand_id
1 'polypeptide(L)'
;ADVVHPKASGSAMVTIGIFTIASSGTGPFRYQFSLGNNTYFSDTLDLGSQYTYPSLYLTGNTPISDDSSVLTMDIIRQPGTSTLLWAYFNSVDIEYDRLTDLEQSFHAFYRAGVDYSIKCTNVGSTPFVLDITDIRKPKMFYNYTVDNNTMMLSNSSDSFQLLYFSKSSLARSANLISGNPGNLSVQSEGCDYLFITHKDFYNAIMPLVDYRRGEYTTKVITVDDIYNDFSFGKYDPLAIKHFLYYTTNNWTTVPKY
;
A
#
# COMPACT_ATOMS: atom_id res chain seq x y z
N ALA A 1 1.54 -5.63 -0.54
CA ALA A 1 2.07 -5.87 -1.89
C ALA A 1 2.70 -4.57 -2.30
N ASP A 2 4.02 -4.55 -2.44
CA ASP A 2 4.72 -3.36 -2.87
C ASP A 2 4.22 -2.98 -4.27
N VAL A 3 3.91 -1.70 -4.46
CA VAL A 3 3.52 -1.20 -5.78
C VAL A 3 4.81 -1.06 -6.59
N VAL A 4 5.25 -2.16 -7.20
CA VAL A 4 6.43 -2.18 -8.06
C VAL A 4 6.00 -1.85 -9.47
N HIS A 5 6.73 -0.96 -10.14
CA HIS A 5 6.55 -0.61 -11.53
C HIS A 5 7.77 -1.06 -12.35
N PRO A 6 7.93 -2.36 -12.63
CA PRO A 6 9.06 -2.83 -13.40
C PRO A 6 9.00 -2.40 -14.87
N LYS A 7 10.16 -2.45 -15.50
CA LYS A 7 10.53 -1.94 -16.82
C LYS A 7 10.33 -0.43 -16.97
N ALA A 8 10.62 0.34 -15.91
CA ALA A 8 10.54 1.79 -15.96
C ALA A 8 11.56 2.34 -16.98
N SER A 9 11.07 2.99 -18.03
CA SER A 9 11.93 3.44 -19.14
C SER A 9 11.39 4.69 -19.81
N GLY A 10 12.27 5.46 -20.44
CA GLY A 10 11.92 6.68 -21.17
C GLY A 10 12.33 7.94 -20.42
N SER A 11 11.67 9.05 -20.72
CA SER A 11 11.88 10.31 -20.01
C SER A 11 10.96 10.39 -18.81
N ALA A 12 11.54 10.65 -17.64
CA ALA A 12 10.79 10.93 -16.42
C ALA A 12 10.98 12.39 -16.01
N MET A 13 9.90 13.01 -15.55
CA MET A 13 9.96 14.24 -14.77
C MET A 13 10.10 13.85 -13.30
N VAL A 14 11.16 14.34 -12.66
CA VAL A 14 11.45 14.09 -11.24
C VAL A 14 11.34 15.41 -10.49
N THR A 15 10.51 15.41 -9.45
CA THR A 15 10.29 16.56 -8.57
C THR A 15 10.72 16.20 -7.16
N ILE A 16 11.56 17.04 -6.56
CA ILE A 16 12.05 16.86 -5.20
C ILE A 16 11.47 17.95 -4.30
N GLY A 17 10.79 17.51 -3.24
CA GLY A 17 10.35 18.36 -2.14
C GLY A 17 11.44 18.47 -1.08
N ILE A 18 11.84 19.70 -0.72
CA ILE A 18 12.82 19.97 0.34
C ILE A 18 12.32 21.00 1.34
N PHE A 19 12.75 20.85 2.59
CA PHE A 19 12.70 21.89 3.61
C PHE A 19 14.11 22.44 3.85
N THR A 20 14.20 23.75 4.07
CA THR A 20 15.46 24.45 4.31
C THR A 20 15.40 25.26 5.60
N ILE A 21 16.50 25.27 6.35
CA ILE A 21 16.70 26.13 7.52
C ILE A 21 18.06 26.79 7.37
N ALA A 22 18.08 28.10 7.21
CA ALA A 22 19.29 28.90 7.16
C ALA A 22 19.59 29.54 8.52
N SER A 23 20.87 29.61 8.91
CA SER A 23 21.31 30.17 10.20
C SER A 23 21.13 31.69 10.30
N SER A 24 21.21 32.41 9.18
CA SER A 24 21.09 33.87 9.12
C SER A 24 20.95 34.35 7.67
N GLY A 25 19.81 34.94 7.31
CA GLY A 25 19.56 35.47 5.97
C GLY A 25 19.46 34.38 4.89
N THR A 26 19.72 34.78 3.65
CA THR A 26 19.72 33.93 2.46
C THR A 26 21.18 33.87 1.94
N GLY A 27 21.59 32.77 1.31
CA GLY A 27 22.91 32.62 0.70
C GLY A 27 22.88 31.62 -0.47
N PRO A 28 23.73 31.79 -1.50
CA PRO A 28 23.67 30.92 -2.68
C PRO A 28 24.22 29.52 -2.36
N PHE A 29 23.37 28.52 -2.56
CA PHE A 29 23.76 27.11 -2.55
C PHE A 29 23.51 26.53 -3.93
N ARG A 30 24.41 25.66 -4.39
CA ARG A 30 24.19 24.88 -5.60
C ARG A 30 23.44 23.61 -5.23
N TYR A 31 22.22 23.49 -5.74
CA TYR A 31 21.38 22.31 -5.62
C TYR A 31 21.61 21.46 -6.86
N GLN A 32 22.15 20.27 -6.67
CA GLN A 32 22.41 19.32 -7.74
C GLN A 32 21.73 18.00 -7.41
N PHE A 33 20.74 17.62 -8.22
CA PHE A 33 19.99 16.38 -8.04
C PHE A 33 20.24 15.45 -9.21
N SER A 34 20.51 14.20 -8.87
CA SER A 34 20.83 13.15 -9.84
C SER A 34 20.01 11.91 -9.57
N LEU A 35 19.64 11.21 -10.64
CA LEU A 35 19.03 9.88 -10.58
C LEU A 35 19.97 8.92 -11.30
N GLY A 36 20.61 8.03 -10.54
CA GLY A 36 21.75 7.25 -11.01
C GLY A 36 22.89 8.17 -11.42
N ASN A 37 23.40 8.00 -12.64
CA ASN A 37 24.50 8.82 -13.17
C ASN A 37 24.01 10.09 -13.89
N ASN A 38 22.69 10.33 -13.93
CA ASN A 38 22.11 11.45 -14.67
C ASN A 38 21.76 12.59 -13.73
N THR A 39 22.52 13.68 -13.79
CA THR A 39 22.14 14.95 -13.15
C THR A 39 21.03 15.61 -13.95
N TYR A 40 19.86 15.78 -13.33
CA TYR A 40 18.65 16.32 -13.97
C TYR A 40 18.27 17.71 -13.48
N PHE A 41 18.86 18.13 -12.36
CA PHE A 41 18.74 19.47 -11.83
C PHE A 41 20.11 19.93 -11.34
N SER A 42 20.56 21.11 -11.74
CA SER A 42 21.79 21.73 -11.22
C SER A 42 21.67 23.24 -11.35
N ASP A 43 21.40 23.93 -10.24
CA ASP A 43 21.29 25.37 -10.22
C ASP A 43 21.81 25.97 -8.90
N THR A 44 22.27 27.22 -8.95
CA THR A 44 22.65 27.99 -7.77
C THR A 44 21.49 28.87 -7.35
N LEU A 45 20.88 28.51 -6.23
CA LEU A 45 19.66 29.15 -5.74
C LEU A 45 19.88 29.75 -4.36
N ASP A 46 19.10 30.79 -4.08
CA ASP A 46 19.03 31.39 -2.76
C ASP A 46 17.62 31.23 -2.17
N LEU A 47 17.35 30.06 -1.60
CA LEU A 47 16.00 29.60 -1.23
C LEU A 47 15.55 30.06 0.18
N GLY A 48 16.44 30.66 0.97
CA GLY A 48 16.15 31.03 2.37
C GLY A 48 15.68 29.85 3.24
N SER A 49 15.02 30.15 4.36
CA SER A 49 14.42 29.15 5.24
C SER A 49 12.97 28.85 4.85
N GLN A 50 12.67 27.60 4.55
CA GLN A 50 11.32 27.06 4.34
C GLN A 50 11.18 25.75 5.12
N TYR A 51 10.61 25.83 6.33
CA TYR A 51 10.48 24.71 7.28
C TYR A 51 9.03 24.41 7.66
N THR A 52 8.07 24.95 6.91
CA THR A 52 6.64 24.72 7.04
C THR A 52 6.07 24.26 5.71
N TYR A 53 4.91 23.59 5.74
CA TYR A 53 4.21 23.23 4.51
C TYR A 53 3.67 24.47 3.77
N PRO A 54 3.67 24.48 2.42
CA PRO A 54 4.24 23.45 1.53
C PRO A 54 5.79 23.49 1.47
N SER A 55 6.43 22.35 1.20
CA SER A 55 7.88 22.30 0.94
C SER A 55 8.25 23.04 -0.36
N LEU A 56 9.53 23.35 -0.54
CA LEU A 56 10.06 23.82 -1.82
C LEU A 56 10.15 22.67 -2.80
N TYR A 57 9.71 22.89 -4.05
CA TYR A 57 9.76 21.88 -5.10
C TYR A 57 10.74 22.31 -6.18
N LEU A 58 11.65 21.41 -6.54
CA LEU A 58 12.59 21.58 -7.63
C LEU A 58 12.46 20.39 -8.57
N THR A 59 12.31 20.68 -9.86
CA THR A 59 11.93 19.70 -10.89
C THR A 59 12.95 19.68 -12.01
N GLY A 60 13.19 18.50 -12.57
CA GLY A 60 13.89 18.35 -13.84
C GLY A 60 13.52 17.05 -14.54
N ASN A 61 13.99 16.89 -15.77
CA ASN A 61 13.74 15.71 -16.59
C ASN A 61 15.00 14.85 -16.68
N THR A 62 14.84 13.54 -16.58
CA THR A 62 15.94 12.57 -16.65
C THR A 62 15.51 11.32 -17.39
N PRO A 63 16.40 10.67 -18.16
CA PRO A 63 16.12 9.35 -18.66
C PRO A 63 16.14 8.32 -17.52
N ILE A 64 15.18 7.40 -17.55
CA ILE A 64 15.13 6.20 -16.72
C ILE A 64 15.21 4.97 -17.64
N SER A 65 15.82 3.89 -17.15
CA SER A 65 16.04 2.68 -17.95
C SER A 65 16.07 1.39 -17.15
N ASP A 66 15.83 1.47 -15.84
CA ASP A 66 15.90 0.35 -14.92
C ASP A 66 14.91 0.56 -13.78
N ASP A 67 14.63 -0.52 -13.07
CA ASP A 67 13.64 -0.60 -11.99
C ASP A 67 14.23 -0.20 -10.64
N SER A 68 15.53 0.05 -10.62
CA SER A 68 16.26 0.56 -9.47
C SER A 68 17.18 1.68 -9.90
N SER A 69 17.22 2.74 -9.10
CA SER A 69 18.18 3.82 -9.27
C SER A 69 18.46 4.48 -7.93
N VAL A 70 19.59 5.19 -7.84
CA VAL A 70 19.99 5.94 -6.65
C VAL A 70 19.65 7.40 -6.87
N LEU A 71 18.76 7.94 -6.04
CA LEU A 71 18.52 9.38 -5.99
C LEU A 71 19.62 10.03 -5.13
N THR A 72 20.36 10.96 -5.71
CA THR A 72 21.39 11.73 -5.01
C THR A 72 21.00 13.20 -4.95
N MET A 73 21.08 13.77 -3.75
CA MET A 73 20.85 15.18 -3.48
C MET A 73 22.13 15.80 -2.95
N ASP A 74 22.79 16.62 -3.77
CA ASP A 74 23.96 17.39 -3.36
C ASP A 74 23.56 18.86 -3.18
N ILE A 75 23.83 19.40 -1.99
CA ILE A 75 23.62 20.81 -1.68
C ILE A 75 24.96 21.40 -1.29
N ILE A 76 25.53 22.16 -2.23
CA ILE A 76 26.93 22.59 -2.20
C ILE A 76 26.98 24.08 -1.89
N ARG A 77 27.58 24.42 -0.75
CA ARG A 77 27.85 25.80 -0.37
C ARG A 77 28.78 26.47 -1.38
N GLN A 78 28.39 27.64 -1.90
CA GLN A 78 29.23 28.38 -2.83
C GLN A 78 30.36 29.15 -2.12
N PRO A 79 31.52 29.34 -2.77
CA PRO A 79 32.60 30.17 -2.23
C PRO A 79 32.12 31.56 -1.81
N GLY A 80 32.56 32.03 -0.64
CA GLY A 80 32.13 33.32 -0.09
C GLY A 80 30.80 33.29 0.69
N THR A 81 30.10 32.16 0.73
CA THR A 81 28.86 32.02 1.52
C THR A 81 29.18 31.67 2.97
N SER A 82 28.81 32.55 3.92
CA SER A 82 28.98 32.32 5.36
C SER A 82 27.76 31.68 6.03
N THR A 83 26.58 31.80 5.41
CA THR A 83 25.32 31.21 5.88
C THR A 83 25.44 29.69 6.01
N LEU A 84 24.98 29.13 7.13
CA LEU A 84 24.78 27.68 7.27
C LEU A 84 23.38 27.34 6.76
N LEU A 85 23.24 26.20 6.08
CA LEU A 85 21.97 25.69 5.58
C LEU A 85 21.82 24.23 6.01
N TRP A 86 20.72 23.93 6.68
CA TRP A 86 20.23 22.56 6.85
C TRP A 86 19.13 22.31 5.83
N ALA A 87 19.22 21.21 5.12
CA ALA A 87 18.22 20.80 4.15
C ALA A 87 17.72 19.40 4.50
N TYR A 88 16.41 19.22 4.46
CA TYR A 88 15.74 17.97 4.77
C TYR A 88 14.94 17.54 3.55
N PHE A 89 15.12 16.28 3.16
CA PHE A 89 14.30 15.64 2.14
C PHE A 89 12.87 15.48 2.67
N ASN A 90 11.88 15.87 1.87
CA ASN A 90 10.46 15.68 2.18
C ASN A 90 9.82 14.64 1.26
N SER A 91 9.94 14.83 -0.06
CA SER A 91 9.28 13.98 -1.04
C SER A 91 10.07 13.85 -2.33
N VAL A 92 9.78 12.78 -3.05
CA VAL A 92 10.15 12.59 -4.46
C VAL A 92 8.91 12.15 -5.22
N ASP A 93 8.59 12.90 -6.27
CA ASP A 93 7.55 12.55 -7.23
C ASP A 93 8.22 12.25 -8.58
N ILE A 94 7.88 11.10 -9.18
CA ILE A 94 8.43 10.67 -10.47
C ILE A 94 7.27 10.40 -11.41
N GLU A 95 7.22 11.13 -12.52
CA GLU A 95 6.19 11.01 -13.56
C GLU A 95 6.84 10.57 -14.87
N TYR A 96 6.34 9.49 -15.48
CA TYR A 96 6.85 8.98 -16.75
C TYR A 96 5.78 8.18 -17.50
N ASP A 97 5.97 8.02 -18.80
CA ASP A 97 5.11 7.19 -19.63
C ASP A 97 5.36 5.71 -19.32
N ARG A 98 4.37 5.08 -18.70
CA ARG A 98 4.46 3.68 -18.31
C ARG A 98 4.23 2.76 -19.50
N LEU A 99 5.08 1.73 -19.65
CA LEU A 99 4.80 0.58 -20.51
C LEU A 99 3.64 -0.25 -19.95
N THR A 100 2.61 -0.42 -20.75
CA THR A 100 1.46 -1.29 -20.48
C THR A 100 1.75 -2.71 -20.95
N ASP A 101 2.41 -3.47 -20.07
CA ASP A 101 2.84 -4.86 -20.27
C ASP A 101 2.10 -5.79 -19.29
N LEU A 102 1.36 -6.78 -19.81
CA LEU A 102 0.58 -7.75 -19.04
C LEU A 102 1.37 -8.97 -18.54
N GLU A 103 2.71 -8.96 -18.60
CA GLU A 103 3.53 -9.86 -17.77
C GLU A 103 3.28 -9.68 -16.26
N GLN A 104 2.72 -8.53 -15.88
CA GLN A 104 2.23 -8.25 -14.54
C GLN A 104 0.87 -7.54 -14.60
N SER A 105 0.12 -7.64 -13.51
CA SER A 105 -1.13 -6.88 -13.40
C SER A 105 -0.84 -5.42 -13.10
N PHE A 106 -1.71 -4.52 -13.55
CA PHE A 106 -1.54 -3.09 -13.29
C PHE A 106 -2.85 -2.34 -13.15
N HIS A 107 -2.75 -1.13 -12.61
CA HIS A 107 -3.87 -0.21 -12.49
C HIS A 107 -3.71 0.94 -13.49
N ALA A 108 -4.83 1.36 -14.08
CA ALA A 108 -4.96 2.63 -14.79
C ALA A 108 -5.97 3.49 -14.05
N PHE A 109 -5.71 4.79 -13.99
CA PHE A 109 -6.43 5.68 -13.11
C PHE A 109 -6.66 7.03 -13.78
N TYR A 110 -7.91 7.47 -13.76
CA TYR A 110 -8.37 8.70 -14.39
C TYR A 110 -9.02 9.58 -13.33
N ARG A 111 -8.57 10.84 -13.21
CA ARG A 111 -9.07 11.80 -12.20
C ARG A 111 -10.19 12.70 -12.70
N ALA A 112 -10.45 12.72 -13.99
CA ALA A 112 -11.34 13.66 -14.64
C ALA A 112 -12.00 13.03 -15.87
N GLY A 113 -12.97 13.75 -16.43
CA GLY A 113 -13.58 13.41 -17.69
C GLY A 113 -12.54 13.34 -18.82
N VAL A 114 -12.30 12.14 -19.36
CA VAL A 114 -11.25 11.93 -20.38
C VAL A 114 -11.55 10.70 -21.23
N ASP A 115 -11.34 10.83 -22.54
CA ASP A 115 -11.29 9.69 -23.45
C ASP A 115 -9.90 9.05 -23.37
N TYR A 116 -9.85 7.72 -23.26
CA TYR A 116 -8.60 6.99 -23.18
C TYR A 116 -8.57 5.80 -24.12
N SER A 117 -7.35 5.48 -24.56
CA SER A 117 -7.03 4.25 -25.27
C SER A 117 -5.80 3.63 -24.63
N ILE A 118 -5.90 2.35 -24.26
CA ILE A 118 -4.83 1.58 -23.67
C ILE A 118 -4.50 0.41 -24.60
N LYS A 119 -3.21 0.28 -24.92
CA LYS A 119 -2.64 -0.87 -25.64
C LYS A 119 -1.79 -1.69 -24.68
N CYS A 120 -2.19 -2.90 -24.34
CA CYS A 120 -1.41 -3.80 -23.50
C CYS A 120 -0.66 -4.84 -24.35
N THR A 121 0.62 -5.03 -24.10
CA THR A 121 1.44 -6.09 -24.74
C THR A 121 1.59 -7.32 -23.82
N ASN A 122 2.11 -8.43 -24.35
CA ASN A 122 2.37 -9.68 -23.61
C ASN A 122 1.16 -10.26 -22.88
N VAL A 123 0.00 -10.28 -23.56
CA VAL A 123 -1.26 -10.80 -23.03
C VAL A 123 -1.15 -12.29 -22.66
N GLY A 124 -0.65 -13.14 -23.55
CA GLY A 124 -0.24 -14.54 -23.35
C GLY A 124 -1.33 -15.54 -22.96
N SER A 125 -2.45 -15.08 -22.39
CA SER A 125 -3.62 -15.84 -21.96
C SER A 125 -4.83 -14.92 -21.95
N THR A 126 -6.03 -15.42 -21.63
CA THR A 126 -7.24 -14.60 -21.60
C THR A 126 -7.07 -13.38 -20.68
N PRO A 127 -7.06 -12.15 -21.21
CA PRO A 127 -6.99 -10.95 -20.39
C PRO A 127 -8.34 -10.66 -19.75
N PHE A 128 -8.33 -9.86 -18.69
CA PHE A 128 -9.55 -9.29 -18.13
C PHE A 128 -9.26 -7.91 -17.57
N VAL A 129 -10.28 -7.06 -17.64
CA VAL A 129 -10.25 -5.71 -17.08
C VAL A 129 -11.42 -5.54 -16.14
N LEU A 130 -11.14 -5.09 -14.93
CA LEU A 130 -12.13 -4.79 -13.91
C LEU A 130 -12.16 -3.28 -13.67
N ASP A 131 -13.33 -2.69 -13.77
CA ASP A 131 -13.63 -1.43 -13.10
C ASP A 131 -13.73 -1.71 -11.60
N ILE A 132 -12.78 -1.20 -10.82
CA ILE A 132 -12.73 -1.33 -9.37
C ILE A 132 -12.96 0.03 -8.69
N THR A 133 -13.55 0.99 -9.40
CA THR A 133 -13.91 2.31 -8.87
C THR A 133 -14.77 2.18 -7.61
N ASP A 134 -15.75 1.27 -7.62
CA ASP A 134 -16.40 0.77 -6.42
C ASP A 134 -15.83 -0.60 -6.06
N ILE A 135 -14.96 -0.63 -5.04
CA ILE A 135 -14.30 -1.85 -4.56
C ILE A 135 -15.28 -2.94 -4.10
N ARG A 136 -16.52 -2.57 -3.74
CA ARG A 136 -17.56 -3.51 -3.31
C ARG A 136 -18.36 -4.07 -4.48
N LYS A 137 -18.29 -3.44 -5.64
CA LYS A 137 -19.05 -3.82 -6.84
C LYS A 137 -18.17 -3.71 -8.10
N PRO A 138 -17.11 -4.53 -8.21
CA PRO A 138 -16.27 -4.52 -9.39
C PRO A 138 -17.07 -4.93 -10.63
N LYS A 139 -16.83 -4.27 -11.76
CA LYS A 139 -17.49 -4.56 -13.05
C LYS A 139 -16.47 -5.02 -14.07
N MET A 140 -16.76 -6.09 -14.80
CA MET A 140 -15.88 -6.58 -15.85
C MET A 140 -16.18 -5.88 -17.17
N PHE A 141 -15.12 -5.45 -17.87
CA PHE A 141 -15.21 -5.00 -19.26
C PHE A 141 -15.16 -6.19 -20.21
N TYR A 142 -16.00 -6.14 -21.24
CA TYR A 142 -16.03 -7.14 -22.32
C TYR A 142 -15.68 -6.54 -23.69
N ASN A 143 -15.70 -5.21 -23.83
CA ASN A 143 -15.46 -4.54 -25.09
C ASN A 143 -13.98 -4.15 -25.27
N TYR A 144 -13.13 -5.16 -25.35
CA TYR A 144 -11.72 -4.99 -25.73
C TYR A 144 -11.41 -5.94 -26.88
N THR A 145 -10.40 -5.60 -27.69
CA THR A 145 -9.90 -6.48 -28.74
C THR A 145 -8.58 -7.10 -28.32
N VAL A 146 -8.32 -8.32 -28.78
CA VAL A 146 -7.03 -8.98 -28.61
C VAL A 146 -6.59 -9.47 -29.98
N ASP A 147 -5.45 -8.98 -30.46
CA ASP A 147 -4.82 -9.40 -31.70
C ASP A 147 -3.30 -9.48 -31.50
N ASN A 148 -2.65 -10.51 -32.07
CA ASN A 148 -1.19 -10.68 -32.03
C ASN A 148 -0.56 -10.40 -30.65
N ASN A 149 -1.11 -11.04 -29.59
CA ASN A 149 -0.64 -10.90 -28.21
C ASN A 149 -0.75 -9.48 -27.62
N THR A 150 -1.52 -8.61 -28.27
CA THR A 150 -1.78 -7.23 -27.89
C THR A 150 -3.26 -7.06 -27.60
N MET A 151 -3.58 -6.52 -26.44
CA MET A 151 -4.94 -6.12 -26.09
C MET A 151 -5.11 -4.61 -26.32
N MET A 152 -6.24 -4.20 -26.89
CA MET A 152 -6.62 -2.80 -26.99
C MET A 152 -7.98 -2.55 -26.34
N LEU A 153 -8.05 -1.51 -25.53
CA LEU A 153 -9.27 -1.02 -24.89
C LEU A 153 -9.35 0.49 -25.13
N SER A 154 -10.49 0.96 -25.63
CA SER A 154 -10.79 2.39 -25.73
C SER A 154 -12.13 2.66 -25.08
N ASN A 155 -12.20 3.70 -24.25
CA ASN A 155 -13.42 4.09 -23.55
C ASN A 155 -13.28 5.53 -23.03
N SER A 156 -14.34 6.06 -22.42
CA SER A 156 -14.34 7.36 -21.74
C SER A 156 -14.57 7.19 -20.24
N SER A 157 -13.97 8.08 -19.46
CA SER A 157 -14.34 8.32 -18.06
C SER A 157 -15.08 9.65 -18.00
N ASP A 158 -16.15 9.73 -17.20
CA ASP A 158 -16.83 11.00 -16.92
C ASP A 158 -16.22 11.74 -15.72
N SER A 159 -15.60 10.99 -14.80
CA SER A 159 -15.01 11.54 -13.57
C SER A 159 -13.84 10.68 -13.09
N PHE A 160 -13.89 10.19 -11.86
CA PHE A 160 -12.93 9.28 -11.30
C PHE A 160 -13.19 7.86 -11.81
N GLN A 161 -12.17 7.21 -12.35
CA GLN A 161 -12.23 5.79 -12.71
C GLN A 161 -10.93 5.09 -12.35
N LEU A 162 -11.04 3.93 -11.70
CA LEU A 162 -9.92 3.05 -11.38
C LEU A 162 -10.14 1.68 -12.05
N LEU A 163 -9.24 1.35 -12.96
CA LEU A 163 -9.26 0.11 -13.72
C LEU A 163 -8.12 -0.81 -13.28
N TYR A 164 -8.40 -2.11 -13.22
CA TYR A 164 -7.43 -3.17 -12.97
C TYR A 164 -7.31 -4.06 -14.20
N PHE A 165 -6.11 -4.16 -14.75
CA PHE A 165 -5.76 -4.97 -15.91
C PHE A 165 -4.96 -6.19 -15.47
N SER A 166 -5.37 -7.37 -15.92
CA SER A 166 -4.66 -8.63 -15.63
C SER A 166 -4.99 -9.70 -16.67
N LYS A 167 -4.45 -10.90 -16.47
CA LYS A 167 -4.64 -12.08 -17.32
C LYS A 167 -4.87 -13.32 -16.47
N SER A 168 -5.59 -14.29 -17.04
CA SER A 168 -5.98 -15.53 -16.34
C SER A 168 -4.79 -16.27 -15.71
N SER A 169 -3.62 -16.28 -16.36
CA SER A 169 -2.41 -16.91 -15.82
C SER A 169 -1.80 -16.19 -14.60
N LEU A 170 -2.11 -14.91 -14.40
CA LEU A 170 -1.70 -14.12 -13.23
C LEU A 170 -2.76 -14.12 -12.13
N ALA A 171 -3.99 -14.55 -12.43
CA ALA A 171 -5.07 -14.58 -11.46
C ALA A 171 -4.78 -15.63 -10.39
N ARG A 172 -4.77 -15.20 -9.12
CA ARG A 172 -4.69 -16.13 -8.00
C ARG A 172 -6.02 -16.86 -7.87
N SER A 173 -5.98 -18.19 -7.95
CA SER A 173 -7.16 -19.00 -7.68
C SER A 173 -7.69 -18.71 -6.27
N ALA A 174 -8.99 -18.42 -6.17
CA ALA A 174 -9.66 -18.31 -4.90
C ALA A 174 -9.97 -19.72 -4.40
N ASN A 175 -9.36 -20.10 -3.28
CA ASN A 175 -9.74 -21.32 -2.58
C ASN A 175 -10.96 -21.00 -1.72
N LEU A 176 -12.12 -21.51 -2.14
CA LEU A 176 -13.32 -21.50 -1.31
C LEU A 176 -13.16 -22.58 -0.26
N ILE A 177 -12.89 -22.15 0.97
CA ILE A 177 -12.94 -23.01 2.15
C ILE A 177 -14.32 -22.86 2.79
N SER A 178 -14.90 -23.97 3.24
CA SER A 178 -16.10 -23.88 4.07
C SER A 178 -15.75 -23.11 5.33
N GLY A 179 -16.49 -22.03 5.60
CA GLY A 179 -16.45 -21.42 6.91
C GLY A 179 -16.98 -22.41 7.94
N ASN A 180 -16.37 -22.44 9.12
CA ASN A 180 -16.99 -23.02 10.30
C ASN A 180 -17.56 -21.86 11.11
N PRO A 181 -18.87 -21.52 10.98
CA PRO A 181 -19.47 -20.54 11.87
C PRO A 181 -19.32 -21.08 13.29
N GLY A 182 -18.56 -20.38 14.11
CA GLY A 182 -18.38 -20.71 15.51
C GLY A 182 -19.61 -20.38 16.34
N ASN A 183 -19.47 -20.52 17.66
CA ASN A 183 -20.54 -20.33 18.65
C ASN A 183 -20.16 -19.27 19.70
N LEU A 184 -19.15 -18.44 19.44
CA LEU A 184 -18.64 -17.45 20.39
C LEU A 184 -19.55 -16.21 20.49
N SER A 185 -20.36 -15.95 19.46
CA SER A 185 -21.36 -14.88 19.45
C SER A 185 -22.71 -15.29 20.06
N VAL A 186 -22.79 -16.46 20.68
CA VAL A 186 -23.95 -16.92 21.45
C VAL A 186 -23.70 -16.65 22.94
N GLN A 187 -24.76 -16.31 23.68
CA GLN A 187 -24.66 -16.09 25.12
C GLN A 187 -24.04 -17.30 25.82
N SER A 188 -23.08 -17.05 26.71
CA SER A 188 -22.31 -18.07 27.42
C SER A 188 -22.15 -17.69 28.89
N GLU A 189 -22.06 -18.69 29.77
CA GLU A 189 -21.82 -18.49 31.21
C GLU A 189 -20.52 -17.71 31.51
N GLY A 190 -19.57 -17.73 30.58
CA GLY A 190 -18.29 -17.01 30.68
C GLY A 190 -17.24 -17.75 31.51
N CYS A 191 -16.26 -17.01 32.02
CA CYS A 191 -15.17 -17.54 32.85
C CYS A 191 -14.40 -16.40 33.55
N ASP A 192 -13.68 -16.69 34.63
CA ASP A 192 -12.77 -15.74 35.29
C ASP A 192 -11.43 -15.60 34.56
N TYR A 193 -10.92 -16.67 33.95
CA TYR A 193 -9.63 -16.71 33.25
C TYR A 193 -9.80 -17.22 31.82
N LEU A 194 -9.59 -16.33 30.85
CA LEU A 194 -9.77 -16.61 29.43
C LEU A 194 -8.43 -16.80 28.72
N PHE A 195 -8.18 -17.99 28.22
CA PHE A 195 -7.02 -18.28 27.38
C PHE A 195 -7.39 -18.09 25.91
N ILE A 196 -6.69 -17.19 25.23
CA ILE A 196 -6.73 -17.05 23.77
C ILE A 196 -5.42 -17.58 23.21
N THR A 197 -5.48 -18.60 22.33
CA THR A 197 -4.27 -19.28 21.83
C THR A 197 -4.36 -19.61 20.33
N HIS A 198 -3.23 -19.87 19.69
CA HIS A 198 -3.20 -20.47 18.36
C HIS A 198 -3.48 -21.97 18.46
N LYS A 199 -4.17 -22.57 17.47
CA LYS A 199 -4.50 -24.00 17.50
C LYS A 199 -3.29 -24.91 17.69
N ASP A 200 -2.14 -24.53 17.13
CA ASP A 200 -0.89 -25.29 17.24
C ASP A 200 -0.35 -25.33 18.68
N PHE A 201 -0.74 -24.37 19.51
CA PHE A 201 -0.35 -24.29 20.93
C PHE A 201 -1.46 -24.73 21.88
N TYR A 202 -2.60 -25.20 21.37
CA TYR A 202 -3.73 -25.60 22.20
C TYR A 202 -3.32 -26.69 23.20
N ASN A 203 -2.71 -27.78 22.73
CA ASN A 203 -2.28 -28.86 23.63
C ASN A 203 -1.15 -28.41 24.57
N ALA A 204 -0.28 -27.50 24.11
CA ALA A 204 0.84 -27.02 24.90
C ALA A 204 0.42 -26.17 26.11
N ILE A 205 -0.72 -25.47 26.02
CA ILE A 205 -1.21 -24.62 27.12
C ILE A 205 -2.08 -25.38 28.13
N MET A 206 -2.55 -26.59 27.82
CA MET A 206 -3.44 -27.36 28.71
C MET A 206 -2.90 -27.57 30.13
N PRO A 207 -1.59 -27.86 30.37
CA PRO A 207 -1.07 -27.97 31.74
C PRO A 207 -1.27 -26.70 32.58
N LEU A 208 -1.15 -25.52 31.97
CA LEU A 208 -1.40 -24.24 32.63
C LEU A 208 -2.90 -24.02 32.88
N VAL A 209 -3.75 -24.40 31.92
CA VAL A 209 -5.20 -24.32 32.05
C VAL A 209 -5.67 -25.18 33.21
N ASP A 210 -5.18 -26.42 33.30
CA ASP A 210 -5.53 -27.36 34.37
C ASP A 210 -5.04 -26.88 35.74
N TYR A 211 -3.84 -26.29 35.81
CA TYR A 211 -3.38 -25.66 37.03
C TYR A 211 -4.30 -24.51 37.48
N ARG A 212 -4.73 -23.63 36.56
CA ARG A 212 -5.59 -22.48 36.88
C ARG A 212 -7.03 -22.86 37.21
N ARG A 213 -7.52 -24.02 36.76
CA ARG A 213 -8.85 -24.55 37.13
C ARG A 213 -9.03 -24.78 38.63
N GLY A 214 -7.93 -24.95 39.37
CA GLY A 214 -8.00 -25.07 40.84
C GLY A 214 -8.44 -23.78 41.54
N GLU A 215 -8.29 -22.62 40.90
CA GLU A 215 -8.55 -21.30 41.49
C GLU A 215 -9.63 -20.51 40.74
N TYR A 216 -9.80 -20.76 39.44
CA TYR A 216 -10.64 -19.95 38.55
C TYR A 216 -11.50 -20.82 37.64
N THR A 217 -12.66 -20.29 37.24
CA THR A 217 -13.35 -20.82 36.06
C THR A 217 -12.53 -20.46 34.82
N THR A 218 -12.18 -21.44 34.00
CA THR A 218 -11.30 -21.24 32.83
C THR A 218 -11.99 -21.59 31.53
N LYS A 219 -11.66 -20.86 30.46
CA LYS A 219 -12.09 -21.18 29.09
C LYS A 219 -10.93 -20.97 28.13
N VAL A 220 -10.81 -21.84 27.13
CA VAL A 220 -9.75 -21.79 26.12
C VAL A 220 -10.41 -21.65 24.75
N ILE A 221 -10.06 -20.58 24.05
CA ILE A 221 -10.61 -20.22 22.75
C ILE A 221 -9.46 -20.02 21.78
N THR A 222 -9.59 -20.53 20.56
CA THR A 222 -8.56 -20.33 19.55
C THR A 222 -8.75 -19.01 18.82
N VAL A 223 -7.66 -18.41 18.35
CA VAL A 223 -7.73 -17.20 17.50
C VAL A 223 -8.48 -17.45 16.19
N ASP A 224 -8.40 -18.67 15.65
CA ASP A 224 -9.14 -19.07 14.45
C ASP A 224 -10.65 -19.02 14.69
N ASP A 225 -11.15 -19.49 15.84
CA ASP A 225 -12.57 -19.40 16.20
C ASP A 225 -13.03 -17.94 16.34
N ILE A 226 -12.19 -17.08 16.92
CA ILE A 226 -12.46 -15.65 17.03
C ILE A 226 -12.55 -15.01 15.64
N TYR A 227 -11.63 -15.34 14.73
CA TYR A 227 -11.67 -14.83 13.36
C TYR A 227 -12.90 -15.30 12.61
N ASN A 228 -13.31 -16.55 12.78
CA ASN A 228 -14.52 -17.10 12.17
C ASN A 228 -15.77 -16.30 12.58
N ASP A 229 -15.92 -15.99 13.87
CA ASP A 229 -17.13 -15.35 14.39
C ASP A 229 -17.14 -13.81 14.28
N PHE A 230 -15.98 -13.18 14.41
CA PHE A 230 -15.87 -11.72 14.50
C PHE A 230 -15.23 -11.05 13.28
N SER A 231 -14.69 -11.82 12.32
CA SER A 231 -14.14 -11.31 11.06
C SER A 231 -14.50 -12.17 9.84
N PHE A 232 -15.50 -13.05 9.96
CA PHE A 232 -15.93 -13.95 8.87
C PHE A 232 -14.76 -14.80 8.33
N GLY A 233 -13.88 -15.25 9.22
CA GLY A 233 -12.71 -16.07 8.91
C GLY A 233 -11.49 -15.30 8.40
N LYS A 234 -11.54 -13.96 8.35
CA LYS A 234 -10.38 -13.15 7.96
C LYS A 234 -9.46 -12.93 9.15
N TYR A 235 -8.16 -12.98 8.88
CA TYR A 235 -7.15 -12.53 9.83
C TYR A 235 -7.31 -11.02 10.04
N ASP A 236 -7.82 -10.64 11.21
CA ASP A 236 -8.03 -9.24 11.59
C ASP A 236 -7.82 -9.07 13.10
N PRO A 237 -6.80 -8.31 13.54
CA PRO A 237 -6.60 -8.01 14.96
C PRO A 237 -7.82 -7.37 15.64
N LEU A 238 -8.66 -6.64 14.88
CA LEU A 238 -9.89 -6.05 15.42
C LEU A 238 -10.90 -7.10 15.86
N ALA A 239 -10.89 -8.31 15.30
CA ALA A 239 -11.79 -9.38 15.74
C ALA A 239 -11.52 -9.81 17.18
N ILE A 240 -10.26 -9.84 17.63
CA ILE A 240 -9.93 -10.13 19.03
C ILE A 240 -10.49 -9.05 19.95
N LYS A 241 -10.36 -7.78 19.55
CA LYS A 241 -10.93 -6.65 20.30
C LYS A 241 -12.46 -6.72 20.36
N HIS A 242 -13.12 -7.00 19.25
CA HIS A 242 -14.57 -7.15 19.20
C HIS A 242 -15.05 -8.32 20.04
N PHE A 243 -14.32 -9.44 20.02
CA PHE A 243 -14.61 -10.59 20.86
C PHE A 243 -14.52 -10.25 22.35
N LEU A 244 -13.44 -9.63 22.82
CA LEU A 244 -13.30 -9.22 24.23
C LEU A 244 -14.36 -8.18 24.65
N TYR A 245 -14.73 -7.27 23.74
CA TYR A 245 -15.84 -6.36 23.98
C TYR A 245 -17.15 -7.13 24.11
N TYR A 246 -17.40 -8.12 23.24
CA TYR A 246 -18.59 -8.96 23.32
C TYR A 246 -18.66 -9.74 24.63
N THR A 247 -17.56 -10.36 25.07
CA THR A 247 -17.53 -11.12 26.34
C THR A 247 -17.87 -10.22 27.52
N THR A 248 -17.32 -9.01 27.56
CA THR A 248 -17.58 -8.03 28.63
C THR A 248 -19.05 -7.64 28.76
N ASN A 249 -19.78 -7.59 27.64
CA ASN A 249 -21.18 -7.13 27.62
C ASN A 249 -22.22 -8.26 27.68
N ASN A 250 -21.85 -9.49 27.30
CA ASN A 250 -22.83 -10.57 27.07
C ASN A 250 -22.57 -11.83 27.90
N TRP A 251 -21.38 -12.03 28.46
CA TRP A 251 -21.12 -13.19 29.31
C TRP A 251 -21.57 -12.92 30.74
N THR A 252 -22.12 -13.94 31.39
CA THR A 252 -22.55 -13.85 32.79
C THR A 252 -21.36 -13.57 33.71
N THR A 253 -20.26 -14.30 33.51
CA THR A 253 -18.97 -14.05 34.17
C THR A 253 -18.02 -13.39 33.19
N VAL A 254 -17.71 -12.12 33.44
CA VAL A 254 -16.73 -11.36 32.66
C VAL A 254 -15.31 -11.79 33.04
N PRO A 255 -14.45 -12.15 32.07
CA PRO A 255 -13.06 -12.50 32.34
C PRO A 255 -12.31 -11.38 33.03
N LYS A 256 -11.56 -11.73 34.08
CA LYS A 256 -10.65 -10.85 34.81
C LYS A 256 -9.21 -10.96 34.31
N TYR A 257 -8.86 -12.13 33.77
CA TYR A 257 -7.53 -12.49 33.28
C TYR A 257 -7.61 -13.08 31.88
#